data_AF-Q2G660-F1
#
_entry.id   AF-Q2G660-F1
#
_cell.length_a   1.000
_cell.length_b   1.000
_cell.length_c   1.000
_cell.angle_alpha   90.00
_cell.angle_beta   90.00
_cell.angle_gamma   90.00
#
_symmetry.space_group_name_H-M   'P 1'
#
loop_
_entity.id
_entity.type
_entity.pdbx_description
1 polymer ?
#
loop_
_entity_poly.entity_id
_entity_poly.type
_entity_poly.pdbx_seq_one_letter_code
_entity_poly.pdbx_strand_id
1 'polypeptide(L)'
;MKTTDSHQSPAVEPVAPSLTDAVRTMIEDGQTLLEAEIAYRKAQASYGLGQAKATAILLVLGLAFGFFTLLALVVGLLLALAHYVGVWGALAIVGGALLLLTVICLAKAVKRMNEAKAALGIRETTTP
;
A
#
# COMPACT_ATOMS: atom_id res chain seq x y z
N MET A 1 -9.28 -75.65 -41.84
CA MET A 1 -9.87 -75.13 -40.58
C MET A 1 -9.68 -73.62 -40.63
N LYS A 2 -10.76 -72.91 -40.95
CA LYS A 2 -10.82 -71.47 -41.26
C LYS A 2 -11.24 -70.73 -39.98
N THR A 3 -10.85 -69.45 -39.92
CA THR A 3 -11.28 -68.37 -39.00
C THR A 3 -10.89 -68.48 -37.53
N THR A 4 -9.74 -67.88 -37.20
CA THR A 4 -9.56 -67.17 -35.93
C THR A 4 -10.09 -65.75 -36.15
N ASP A 5 -11.30 -65.48 -35.66
CA ASP A 5 -11.87 -64.14 -35.56
C ASP A 5 -11.05 -63.33 -34.54
N SER A 6 -10.14 -62.51 -35.04
CA SER A 6 -9.62 -61.36 -34.31
C SER A 6 -10.75 -60.34 -34.21
N HIS A 7 -11.50 -60.38 -33.10
CA HIS A 7 -12.36 -59.27 -32.71
C HIS A 7 -11.50 -58.03 -32.50
N GLN A 8 -11.44 -57.22 -33.56
CA GLN A 8 -10.98 -55.86 -33.51
C GLN A 8 -11.97 -55.09 -32.63
N SER A 9 -11.60 -54.89 -31.36
CA SER A 9 -12.29 -53.92 -30.50
C SER A 9 -12.27 -52.59 -31.24
N PRO A 10 -13.41 -51.92 -31.42
CA PRO A 10 -13.42 -50.60 -32.02
C PRO A 10 -12.54 -49.71 -31.13
N ALA A 11 -11.56 -49.08 -31.76
CA ALA A 11 -10.86 -47.96 -31.15
C ALA A 11 -11.95 -46.95 -30.74
N VAL A 12 -12.30 -46.94 -29.45
CA VAL A 12 -12.98 -45.80 -28.85
C VAL A 12 -11.91 -44.72 -28.88
N GLU A 13 -11.87 -44.00 -30.00
CA GLU A 13 -11.17 -42.74 -30.08
C GLU A 13 -11.59 -41.96 -28.83
N PRO A 14 -10.68 -41.62 -27.92
CA PRO A 14 -11.02 -40.67 -26.90
C PRO A 14 -11.33 -39.40 -27.68
N VAL A 15 -12.62 -39.06 -27.79
CA VAL A 15 -13.09 -37.78 -28.34
C VAL A 15 -12.24 -36.74 -27.65
N ALA A 16 -11.27 -36.21 -28.38
CA ALA A 16 -10.27 -35.33 -27.81
C ALA A 16 -11.05 -34.19 -27.15
N PRO A 17 -10.81 -33.92 -25.85
CA PRO A 17 -11.54 -32.87 -25.15
C PRO A 17 -11.45 -31.62 -26.02
N SER A 18 -12.60 -31.10 -26.40
CA SER A 18 -12.64 -29.98 -27.33
C SER A 18 -11.86 -28.83 -26.70
N LEU A 19 -11.13 -28.06 -27.50
CA LEU A 19 -10.39 -26.89 -26.98
C LEU A 19 -11.31 -25.96 -26.18
N THR A 20 -12.59 -25.94 -26.55
CA THR A 20 -13.68 -25.25 -25.85
C THR A 20 -13.91 -25.79 -24.43
N ASP A 21 -13.87 -27.10 -24.24
CA ASP A 21 -13.99 -27.73 -22.90
C ASP A 21 -12.75 -27.46 -22.06
N ALA A 22 -11.55 -27.54 -22.63
CA ALA A 22 -10.31 -27.20 -21.93
C ALA A 22 -10.28 -25.73 -21.48
N VAL A 23 -10.75 -24.80 -22.31
CA VAL A 23 -10.89 -23.38 -21.96
C VAL A 23 -11.95 -23.19 -20.88
N ARG A 24 -13.08 -23.90 -20.95
CA ARG A 24 -14.11 -23.86 -19.91
C ARG A 24 -13.57 -24.33 -18.56
N THR A 25 -12.82 -25.43 -18.53
CA THR A 25 -12.20 -25.95 -17.29
C THR A 25 -11.15 -24.99 -16.74
N MET A 26 -10.31 -24.35 -17.58
CA MET A 26 -9.37 -23.31 -17.10
C MET A 26 -10.06 -22.06 -16.56
N ILE A 27 -11.22 -21.69 -17.12
CA ILE A 27 -12.02 -20.55 -16.61
C ILE A 27 -12.61 -20.90 -15.24
N GLU A 28 -13.13 -22.12 -15.08
CA GLU A 28 -13.71 -22.61 -13.83
C GLU A 28 -12.65 -22.75 -12.71
N ASP A 29 -11.48 -23.27 -13.05
CA ASP A 29 -10.33 -23.34 -12.15
C ASP A 29 -9.79 -21.94 -11.80
N GLY A 30 -9.78 -21.03 -12.78
CA GLY A 30 -9.37 -19.63 -12.61
C GLY A 30 -10.29 -18.86 -11.67
N GLN A 31 -11.60 -19.09 -11.74
CA GLN A 31 -12.58 -18.50 -10.82
C GLN A 31 -12.34 -18.93 -9.37
N THR A 32 -12.08 -20.22 -9.16
CA THR A 32 -11.79 -20.78 -7.84
C THR A 32 -10.49 -20.21 -7.24
N LEU A 33 -9.45 -20.04 -8.07
CA LEU A 33 -8.19 -19.40 -7.65
C LEU A 33 -8.36 -17.90 -7.33
N LEU A 34 -9.16 -17.18 -8.12
CA LEU A 34 -9.46 -15.78 -7.86
C LEU A 34 -10.22 -15.59 -6.55
N GLU A 35 -11.20 -16.45 -6.26
CA GLU A 35 -11.94 -16.41 -5.00
C GLU A 35 -11.02 -16.69 -3.79
N ALA A 36 -10.08 -17.62 -3.93
CA ALA A 36 -9.09 -17.91 -2.89
C ALA A 36 -8.13 -16.72 -2.65
N GLU A 37 -7.65 -16.07 -3.70
CA GLU A 37 -6.74 -14.92 -3.60
C GLU A 37 -7.46 -13.68 -3.01
N ILE A 38 -8.72 -13.46 -3.39
CA ILE A 38 -9.56 -12.39 -2.82
C ILE A 38 -9.82 -12.67 -1.34
N ALA A 39 -10.15 -13.91 -0.97
CA ALA A 39 -10.35 -14.30 0.42
C ALA A 39 -9.05 -14.14 1.24
N TYR A 40 -7.90 -14.48 0.67
CA TYR A 40 -6.59 -14.31 1.31
C TYR A 40 -6.22 -12.84 1.50
N ARG A 41 -6.40 -11.99 0.48
CA ARG A 41 -6.16 -10.54 0.59
C ARG A 41 -7.15 -9.85 1.52
N LYS A 42 -8.41 -10.30 1.54
CA LYS A 42 -9.43 -9.83 2.49
C LYS A 42 -9.09 -10.24 3.92
N ALA A 43 -8.58 -11.46 4.12
CA ALA A 43 -8.10 -11.94 5.42
C ALA A 43 -6.86 -11.16 5.89
N GLN A 44 -5.92 -10.84 4.99
CA GLN A 44 -4.75 -10.04 5.33
C GLN A 44 -5.13 -8.58 5.65
N ALA A 45 -6.10 -8.01 4.92
CA ALA A 45 -6.67 -6.70 5.21
C ALA A 45 -7.46 -6.66 6.54
N SER A 46 -8.22 -7.71 6.86
CA SER A 46 -9.00 -7.80 8.10
C SER A 46 -8.14 -8.11 9.33
N TYR A 47 -7.09 -8.92 9.18
CA TYR A 47 -6.10 -9.20 10.23
C TYR A 47 -5.26 -7.95 10.54
N GLY A 48 -4.89 -7.19 9.50
CA GLY A 48 -4.31 -5.86 9.65
C GLY A 48 -5.22 -4.92 10.44
N LEU A 49 -6.54 -4.98 10.22
CA LEU A 49 -7.53 -4.14 10.91
C LEU A 49 -7.60 -4.37 12.43
N GLY A 50 -7.45 -5.62 12.89
CA GLY A 50 -7.48 -5.98 14.31
C GLY A 50 -6.31 -5.37 15.10
N GLN A 51 -5.09 -5.46 14.56
CA GLN A 51 -3.92 -4.77 15.12
C GLN A 51 -3.89 -3.28 14.82
N ALA A 52 -4.48 -2.85 13.69
CA ALA A 52 -4.54 -1.45 13.31
C ALA A 52 -5.28 -0.61 14.34
N LYS A 53 -6.24 -1.14 15.10
CA LYS A 53 -6.91 -0.36 16.15
C LYS A 53 -5.94 0.06 17.27
N ALA A 54 -5.14 -0.88 17.78
CA ALA A 54 -4.15 -0.58 18.82
C ALA A 54 -3.04 0.34 18.28
N THR A 55 -2.53 0.06 17.09
CA THR A 55 -1.54 0.91 16.41
C THR A 55 -2.08 2.29 16.09
N ALA A 56 -3.35 2.42 15.67
CA ALA A 56 -3.99 3.70 15.41
C ALA A 56 -4.15 4.52 16.69
N ILE A 57 -4.55 3.89 17.80
CA ILE A 57 -4.62 4.57 19.10
C ILE A 57 -3.24 5.06 19.52
N LEU A 58 -2.20 4.22 19.41
CA LEU A 58 -0.83 4.61 19.73
C LEU A 58 -0.32 5.74 18.81
N LEU A 59 -0.66 5.72 17.51
CA LEU A 59 -0.31 6.80 16.58
C LEU A 59 -1.00 8.11 16.92
N VAL A 60 -2.30 8.07 17.21
CA VAL A 60 -3.06 9.27 17.62
C VAL A 60 -2.49 9.83 18.92
N LEU A 61 -2.23 8.97 19.90
CA LEU A 61 -1.66 9.37 21.18
C LEU A 61 -0.24 9.92 21.03
N GLY A 62 0.59 9.28 20.22
CA GLY A 62 1.94 9.74 19.88
C GLY A 62 1.91 11.08 19.15
N LEU A 63 0.98 11.29 18.22
CA LEU A 63 0.80 12.56 17.52
C LEU A 63 0.33 13.68 18.46
N ALA A 64 -0.59 13.36 19.38
CA ALA A 64 -1.05 14.30 20.39
C ALA A 64 0.08 14.72 21.34
N PHE A 65 0.83 13.74 21.87
CA PHE A 65 1.99 14.05 22.73
C PHE A 65 3.08 14.78 21.98
N GLY A 66 3.40 14.38 20.74
CA GLY A 66 4.36 15.08 19.90
C GLY A 66 3.96 16.54 19.65
N PHE A 67 2.68 16.80 19.42
CA PHE A 67 2.14 18.16 19.30
C PHE A 67 2.31 18.96 20.59
N PHE A 68 1.96 18.39 21.75
CA PHE A 68 2.15 19.06 23.03
C PHE A 68 3.63 19.32 23.36
N THR A 69 4.52 18.37 23.06
CA THR A 69 5.96 18.56 23.22
C THR A 69 6.46 19.68 22.33
N LEU A 70 6.04 19.74 21.07
CA LEU A 70 6.40 20.82 20.16
C LEU A 70 5.91 22.18 20.69
N LEU A 71 4.66 22.25 21.17
CA LEU A 71 4.10 23.47 21.77
C LEU A 71 4.90 23.90 23.01
N ALA A 72 5.21 22.97 23.91
CA ALA A 72 6.01 23.22 25.10
C ALA A 72 7.42 23.73 24.76
N LEU A 73 8.06 23.17 23.72
CA LEU A 73 9.35 23.65 23.23
C LEU A 73 9.26 25.07 22.67
N VAL A 74 8.23 25.37 21.87
CA VAL A 74 8.03 26.72 21.33
C VAL A 74 7.83 27.73 22.45
N VAL A 75 6.93 27.43 23.39
CA VAL A 75 6.66 28.32 24.54
C VAL A 75 7.92 28.48 25.41
N GLY A 76 8.61 27.38 25.73
CA GLY A 76 9.84 27.42 26.52
C GLY A 76 10.95 28.21 25.85
N LEU A 77 11.13 28.05 24.54
CA LEU A 77 12.13 28.80 23.77
C LEU A 77 11.77 30.29 23.68
N LEU A 78 10.50 30.64 23.49
CA LEU A 78 10.06 32.04 23.51
C LEU A 78 10.33 32.68 24.87
N LEU A 79 9.99 32.00 25.98
CA LEU A 79 10.24 32.52 27.33
C LEU A 79 11.74 32.66 27.62
N ALA A 80 12.55 31.67 27.24
CA ALA A 80 13.98 31.70 27.43
C ALA A 80 14.63 32.83 26.61
N LEU A 81 14.29 32.94 25.32
CA LEU A 81 14.92 33.92 24.43
C LEU A 81 14.41 35.34 24.66
N ALA A 82 13.15 35.50 25.08
CA ALA A 82 12.59 36.80 25.40
C ALA A 82 13.39 37.52 26.50
N HIS A 83 14.00 36.79 27.42
CA HIS A 83 14.86 37.38 28.45
C HIS A 83 16.15 38.01 27.89
N TYR A 84 16.66 37.53 26.75
CA TYR A 84 17.91 38.00 26.16
C TYR A 84 17.72 39.03 25.04
N VAL A 85 16.76 38.81 24.14
CA VAL A 85 16.56 39.63 22.92
C VAL A 85 15.21 40.37 22.90
N GLY A 86 14.43 40.26 23.98
CA GLY A 86 13.08 40.79 24.05
C GLY A 86 12.05 39.93 23.31
N VAL A 87 10.78 40.21 23.57
CA VAL A 87 9.64 39.41 23.06
C VAL A 87 9.57 39.42 21.53
N TRP A 88 9.75 40.58 20.91
CA TRP A 88 9.70 40.72 19.45
C TRP A 88 10.85 40.00 18.74
N GLY A 89 12.06 40.09 19.29
CA GLY A 89 13.23 39.37 18.77
C GLY A 89 13.04 37.86 18.88
N ALA A 90 12.56 37.38 20.03
CA ALA A 90 12.27 35.97 20.24
C ALA A 90 11.23 35.44 19.25
N LEU A 91 10.14 36.18 19.03
CA LEU A 91 9.09 35.80 18.08
C LEU A 91 9.63 35.71 16.65
N ALA A 92 10.41 36.70 16.21
CA ALA A 92 10.98 36.72 14.86
C ALA A 92 11.94 35.53 14.63
N ILE A 93 12.80 35.22 15.61
CA ILE A 93 13.76 34.13 15.51
C ILE A 93 13.07 32.77 15.53
N VAL A 94 12.23 32.51 16.55
CA VAL A 94 11.58 31.21 16.71
C VAL A 94 10.54 30.98 15.62
N GLY A 95 9.69 31.99 15.36
CA GLY A 95 8.68 31.93 14.31
C GLY A 95 9.31 31.81 12.92
N GLY A 96 10.37 32.57 12.63
CA GLY A 96 11.10 32.48 11.37
C GLY A 96 11.75 31.11 11.16
N ALA A 97 12.38 30.55 12.20
CA ALA A 97 12.97 29.21 12.13
C ALA A 97 11.93 28.12 11.89
N LEU A 98 10.79 28.18 12.59
CA LEU A 98 9.69 27.22 12.40
C LEU A 98 9.10 27.34 10.98
N LEU A 99 8.87 28.56 10.49
CA LEU A 99 8.35 28.80 9.15
C LEU A 99 9.29 28.21 8.09
N LEU A 100 10.60 28.48 8.21
CA LEU A 100 11.61 27.92 7.32
C LEU A 100 11.60 26.38 7.35
N LEU A 101 11.50 25.80 8.54
CA LEU A 101 11.41 24.34 8.69
C LEU A 101 10.13 23.79 8.03
N THR A 102 8.98 24.44 8.21
CA THR A 102 7.72 24.10 7.55
C THR A 102 7.87 24.08 6.04
N VAL A 103 8.44 25.14 5.45
CA VAL A 103 8.66 25.23 4.00
C VAL A 103 9.54 24.09 3.49
N ILE A 104 10.63 23.76 4.19
CA ILE A 104 11.51 22.64 3.82
C ILE A 104 10.77 21.30 3.87
N CYS A 105 10.00 21.05 4.94
CA CYS A 105 9.23 19.82 5.10
C CYS A 105 8.18 19.67 3.99
N LEU A 106 7.41 20.72 3.70
CA LEU A 106 6.41 20.72 2.63
C LEU A 106 7.06 20.50 1.26
N ALA A 107 8.17 21.19 0.98
CA ALA A 107 8.90 21.01 -0.27
C ALA A 107 9.39 19.57 -0.46
N LYS A 108 9.91 18.93 0.59
CA LYS A 108 10.33 17.52 0.56
C LYS A 108 9.15 16.57 0.40
N ALA A 109 8.04 16.81 1.09
CA ALA A 109 6.83 16.00 0.97
C ALA A 109 6.28 16.02 -0.47
N VAL A 110 6.17 17.22 -1.07
CA VAL A 110 5.72 17.37 -2.46
C VAL A 110 6.66 16.67 -3.45
N LYS A 111 7.98 16.81 -3.28
CA LYS A 111 8.96 16.09 -4.12
C LYS A 111 8.76 14.58 -4.03
N ARG A 112 8.60 14.04 -2.81
CA ARG A 112 8.39 12.61 -2.58
C ARG A 112 7.08 12.10 -3.20
N MET A 113 6.01 12.89 -3.11
CA MET A 113 4.73 12.56 -3.76
C MET A 113 4.88 12.56 -5.28
N ASN A 114 5.61 13.52 -5.85
CA ASN A 114 5.86 13.58 -7.29
C ASN A 114 6.69 12.39 -7.78
N GLU A 115 7.72 11.98 -7.04
CA GLU A 115 8.50 10.76 -7.33
C GLU A 115 7.62 9.51 -7.31
N ALA A 116 6.75 9.36 -6.30
CA ALA A 116 5.83 8.24 -6.21
C ALA A 116 4.84 8.22 -7.38
N LYS A 117 4.31 9.37 -7.77
CA LYS A 117 3.43 9.51 -8.95
C LYS A 117 4.18 9.19 -10.24
N ALA A 118 5.43 9.63 -10.39
CA ALA A 118 6.24 9.33 -11.56
C ALA A 118 6.54 7.82 -11.68
N ALA A 119 6.84 7.14 -10.57
CA ALA A 119 7.05 5.70 -10.55
C ALA A 119 5.78 4.91 -10.95
N LEU A 120 4.59 5.41 -10.58
CA LEU A 120 3.31 4.81 -10.98
C LEU A 120 2.96 5.12 -12.45
N GLY A 121 3.26 6.32 -12.93
CA GLY A 121 2.95 6.76 -14.30
C GLY A 121 3.89 6.23 -15.39
N ILE A 122 5.15 5.94 -15.06
CA ILE A 122 6.11 5.33 -16.02
C ILE A 122 5.72 3.89 -16.36
N ARG A 123 4.93 3.21 -15.51
CA ARG A 123 4.52 1.82 -15.74
C ARG A 123 3.49 1.63 -16.85
N GLU A 124 2.95 2.72 -17.42
CA GLU A 124 1.94 2.65 -18.50
C GLU A 124 2.54 2.79 -19.92
N THR A 125 3.82 3.16 -20.08
CA THR A 125 4.38 3.47 -21.42
C THR A 125 5.61 2.66 -21.82
N THR A 126 5.90 1.55 -21.14
CA THR A 126 6.97 0.63 -21.57
C THR A 126 6.48 -0.81 -21.54
N THR A 127 5.96 -1.28 -22.68
CA THR A 127 6.46 -2.44 -23.47
C THR A 127 5.52 -2.65 -24.68
N PRO A 128 5.99 -3.09 -25.85
CA PRO A 128 7.33 -3.02 -26.46
C PRO A 128 7.43 -1.98 -27.59
#